data_AF-A0A7X4ESV3-F1
#
_entry.id   AF-A0A7X4ESV3-F1
#
_cell.length_a   1.000
_cell.length_b   1.000
_cell.length_c   1.000
_cell.angle_alpha   90.00
_cell.angle_beta   90.00
_cell.angle_gamma   90.00
#
_symmetry.space_group_name_H-M   'P 1'
#
loop_
_entity.id
_entity.type
_entity.pdbx_description
1 polymer ?
#
loop_
_entity_poly.entity_id
_entity_poly.type
_entity_poly.pdbx_seq_one_letter_code
_entity_poly.pdbx_strand_id
1 'polypeptide(L)'
;MSVIIISHFTTRVRRDEVEMIRRAISSAVPGLATAALAACLWVETAAGQGGDARLEGDPTAEFHFARLVYRNSPSSRRGRGWGGGGAWSTDYADAEYHLMQGVNRLTRVDGQAVDYYGDGGRLITLDDDRLYDYPWLYAVEVGQWELNASEAALLREYLDRGGFLMVDDFWGEYEWYIFNESMRLVFPDRPILELGEDHPLLHVLYDLDQRTQIPGRGGNRAGTVPHWRGIFDDDGRLMVAINFNMDMGDAWEHADDPWYPEPMTALAYRFAVNYLIYSMTH
;
A
#
# COMPACT_ATOMS: atom_id res chain seq x y z
N MET A 1 -30.82 -4.21 -48.94
CA MET A 1 -29.91 -5.01 -49.78
C MET A 1 -28.61 -4.24 -49.91
N SER A 2 -27.41 -4.71 -49.57
CA SER A 2 -26.96 -5.99 -49.04
C SER A 2 -25.55 -5.80 -48.47
N VAL A 3 -25.30 -6.41 -47.30
CA VAL A 3 -24.15 -7.25 -46.91
C VAL A 3 -22.77 -6.94 -47.52
N ILE A 4 -21.80 -6.62 -46.64
CA ILE A 4 -20.35 -6.65 -46.88
C ILE A 4 -19.79 -7.96 -46.28
N ILE A 5 -19.10 -8.77 -47.09
CA ILE A 5 -18.34 -9.98 -46.66
C ILE A 5 -16.90 -9.89 -47.17
N ILE A 6 -15.97 -9.92 -46.20
CA ILE A 6 -14.62 -10.49 -46.08
C ILE A 6 -13.89 -11.01 -47.35
N SER A 7 -12.62 -10.62 -47.51
CA SER A 7 -11.58 -11.48 -48.10
C SER A 7 -10.22 -11.31 -47.39
N HIS A 8 -9.58 -12.45 -47.13
CA HIS A 8 -8.32 -12.66 -46.44
C HIS A 8 -7.09 -12.10 -47.18
N PHE A 9 -6.11 -11.57 -46.44
CA PHE A 9 -4.73 -11.39 -46.91
C PHE A 9 -3.80 -12.38 -46.18
N THR A 10 -3.26 -13.34 -46.93
CA THR A 10 -2.20 -14.26 -46.49
C THR A 10 -0.82 -13.67 -46.84
N THR A 11 0.03 -13.47 -45.84
CA THR A 11 1.45 -13.11 -46.02
C THR A 11 2.24 -14.35 -46.42
N ARG A 12 2.81 -14.32 -47.62
CA ARG A 12 3.62 -15.39 -48.22
C ARG A 12 5.06 -15.26 -47.72
N VAL A 13 5.43 -15.99 -46.67
CA VAL A 13 6.83 -16.17 -46.26
C VAL A 13 7.57 -16.86 -47.41
N ARG A 14 8.70 -16.28 -47.87
CA ARG A 14 9.47 -16.84 -48.98
C ARG A 14 10.11 -18.15 -48.53
N ARG A 15 10.01 -19.18 -49.38
CA ARG A 15 10.53 -20.54 -49.16
C ARG A 15 12.01 -20.55 -48.75
N ASP A 16 12.75 -19.54 -49.20
CA ASP A 16 14.19 -19.39 -49.03
C ASP A 16 14.59 -19.01 -47.58
N GLU A 17 13.72 -18.31 -46.84
CA GLU A 17 13.95 -17.94 -45.43
C GLU A 17 13.77 -19.12 -44.48
N VAL A 18 12.80 -20.00 -44.78
CA VAL A 18 12.55 -21.23 -44.02
C VAL A 18 13.70 -22.24 -44.20
N GLU A 19 14.34 -22.23 -45.37
CA GLU A 19 15.44 -23.13 -45.69
C GLU A 19 16.78 -22.66 -45.08
N MET A 20 16.98 -21.34 -44.92
CA MET A 20 18.08 -20.79 -44.12
C MET A 20 17.96 -21.15 -42.64
N ILE A 21 16.76 -21.03 -42.05
CA ILE A 21 16.52 -21.38 -40.64
C ILE A 21 16.73 -22.88 -40.40
N ARG A 22 16.30 -23.74 -41.34
CA ARG A 22 16.55 -25.19 -41.26
C ARG A 22 18.04 -25.56 -41.32
N ARG A 23 18.85 -24.84 -42.10
CA ARG A 23 20.31 -25.08 -42.18
C ARG A 23 21.06 -24.54 -40.96
N ALA A 24 20.59 -23.45 -40.34
CA ALA A 24 21.15 -22.94 -39.09
C ALA A 24 20.95 -23.94 -37.93
N ILE A 25 19.81 -24.65 -37.90
CA ILE A 25 19.51 -25.65 -36.87
C ILE A 25 20.30 -26.95 -37.08
N SER A 26 20.68 -27.31 -38.32
CA SER A 26 21.38 -28.58 -38.60
C SER A 26 22.90 -28.56 -38.39
N SER A 27 23.48 -27.44 -37.94
CA SER A 27 24.93 -27.30 -37.71
C SER A 27 25.31 -27.03 -36.24
N ALA A 28 24.32 -26.97 -35.33
CA ALA A 28 24.59 -26.88 -33.91
C ALA A 28 24.94 -28.27 -33.34
N VAL A 29 26.16 -28.40 -32.81
CA VAL A 29 26.63 -29.55 -32.04
C VAL A 29 25.59 -29.91 -30.96
N PRO A 30 25.19 -31.19 -30.80
CA PRO A 30 24.10 -31.61 -29.91
C PRO A 30 24.29 -31.28 -28.42
N GLY A 31 25.45 -30.75 -28.01
CA GLY A 31 25.73 -30.29 -26.64
C GLY A 31 25.36 -28.83 -26.35
N LEU A 32 25.22 -27.96 -27.36
CA LEU A 32 24.95 -26.53 -27.15
C LEU A 32 23.46 -26.23 -26.93
N ALA A 33 22.57 -26.97 -27.61
CA ALA A 33 21.13 -26.83 -27.44
C ALA A 33 20.64 -27.37 -26.08
N THR A 34 21.26 -28.43 -25.57
CA THR A 34 20.99 -28.99 -24.24
C THR A 34 21.55 -28.10 -23.12
N ALA A 35 22.70 -27.46 -23.32
CA ALA A 35 23.25 -26.50 -22.37
C ALA A 35 22.40 -25.22 -22.29
N ALA A 36 21.86 -24.72 -23.40
CA ALA A 36 20.99 -23.54 -23.42
C ALA A 36 19.63 -23.80 -22.75
N LEU A 37 19.00 -24.95 -23.01
CA LEU A 37 17.76 -25.35 -22.34
C LEU A 37 17.99 -25.64 -20.84
N ALA A 38 19.11 -26.26 -20.49
CA ALA A 38 19.48 -26.41 -19.09
C ALA A 38 19.72 -25.04 -18.44
N ALA A 39 20.48 -24.14 -19.06
CA ALA A 39 20.73 -22.79 -18.53
C ALA A 39 19.43 -21.97 -18.34
N CYS A 40 18.47 -22.08 -19.26
CA CYS A 40 17.14 -21.48 -19.09
C CYS A 40 16.37 -22.11 -17.92
N LEU A 41 16.40 -23.44 -17.76
CA LEU A 41 15.81 -24.10 -16.59
C LEU A 41 16.53 -23.72 -15.28
N TRP A 42 17.86 -23.57 -15.30
CA TRP A 42 18.65 -23.17 -14.12
C TRP A 42 18.34 -21.72 -13.72
N VAL A 43 18.17 -20.80 -14.67
CA VAL A 43 17.75 -19.41 -14.41
C VAL A 43 16.33 -19.36 -13.84
N GLU A 44 15.39 -20.17 -14.35
CA GLU A 44 14.04 -20.28 -13.78
C GLU A 44 14.05 -20.90 -12.36
N THR A 45 14.88 -21.91 -12.10
CA THR A 45 14.99 -22.49 -10.74
C THR A 45 15.76 -21.62 -9.75
N ALA A 46 16.69 -20.77 -10.21
CA ALA A 46 17.42 -19.84 -9.34
C ALA A 46 16.54 -18.64 -8.92
N ALA A 47 15.58 -18.25 -9.76
CA ALA A 47 14.53 -17.29 -9.39
C ALA A 47 13.54 -17.85 -8.35
N GLY A 48 13.47 -19.18 -8.20
CA GLY A 48 12.62 -19.87 -7.23
C GLY A 48 13.16 -19.93 -5.80
N GLN A 49 14.26 -19.23 -5.50
CA GLN A 49 14.80 -19.08 -4.14
C GLN A 49 14.85 -17.62 -3.67
N GLY A 50 14.02 -16.75 -4.26
CA GLY A 50 13.80 -15.42 -3.68
C GLY A 50 13.06 -15.56 -2.34
N GLY A 51 13.57 -14.92 -1.30
CA GLY A 51 12.79 -14.69 -0.08
C GLY A 51 11.50 -13.93 -0.39
N ASP A 52 10.56 -13.91 0.55
CA ASP A 52 9.33 -13.14 0.39
C ASP A 52 9.68 -11.64 0.25
N ALA A 53 9.53 -11.10 -0.96
CA ALA A 53 9.92 -9.72 -1.26
C ALA A 53 9.15 -8.68 -0.41
N ARG A 54 8.00 -9.05 0.15
CA ARG A 54 7.26 -8.19 1.09
C ARG A 54 8.03 -8.01 2.39
N LEU A 55 8.81 -9.02 2.80
CA LEU A 55 9.58 -9.09 4.06
C LEU A 55 11.07 -8.80 3.88
N GLU A 56 11.64 -9.02 2.71
CA GLU A 56 13.10 -8.93 2.51
C GLU A 56 13.50 -8.10 1.29
N GLY A 57 12.55 -7.68 0.45
CA GLY A 57 12.84 -6.96 -0.78
C GLY A 57 13.16 -5.48 -0.56
N ASP A 58 14.15 -4.99 -1.33
CA ASP A 58 14.43 -3.56 -1.50
C ASP A 58 13.29 -2.86 -2.28
N PRO A 59 13.18 -1.51 -2.22
CA PRO A 59 12.29 -0.77 -3.10
C PRO A 59 12.65 -0.97 -4.58
N THR A 60 11.63 -1.18 -5.40
CA THR A 60 11.74 -1.39 -6.86
C THR A 60 11.01 -0.32 -7.67
N ALA A 61 10.33 0.62 -7.01
CA ALA A 61 9.60 1.74 -7.60
C ALA A 61 9.69 2.99 -6.70
N GLU A 62 9.23 4.15 -7.17
CA GLU A 62 9.20 5.40 -6.37
C GLU A 62 8.29 5.30 -5.14
N PHE A 63 7.21 4.54 -5.25
CA PHE A 63 6.28 4.30 -4.15
C PHE A 63 5.95 2.82 -3.99
N HIS A 64 6.03 2.36 -2.74
CA HIS A 64 5.46 1.08 -2.32
C HIS A 64 4.42 1.34 -1.24
N PHE A 65 3.32 0.60 -1.27
CA PHE A 65 2.44 0.54 -0.11
C PHE A 65 3.16 -0.24 0.99
N ALA A 66 3.79 0.49 1.91
CA ALA A 66 4.42 -0.07 3.10
C ALA A 66 3.44 -0.06 4.29
N ARG A 67 2.91 -1.25 4.60
CA ARG A 67 2.07 -1.49 5.77
C ARG A 67 2.94 -1.74 6.99
N LEU A 68 2.64 -1.02 8.07
CA LEU A 68 3.28 -1.21 9.35
C LEU A 68 2.72 -2.46 10.04
N VAL A 69 3.59 -3.45 10.25
CA VAL A 69 3.34 -4.63 11.06
C VAL A 69 3.71 -4.32 12.50
N TYR A 70 2.75 -4.48 13.41
CA TYR A 70 2.94 -4.20 14.83
C TYR A 70 2.38 -5.31 15.72
N ARG A 71 2.75 -5.24 16.99
CA ARG A 71 2.23 -6.15 18.02
C ARG A 71 0.88 -5.67 18.56
N ASN A 72 -0.07 -6.59 18.73
CA ASN A 72 -1.34 -6.29 19.38
C ASN A 72 -1.16 -6.05 20.88
N SER A 73 -1.81 -5.01 21.39
CA SER A 73 -1.99 -4.76 22.82
C SER A 73 -2.60 -5.97 23.53
N PRO A 74 -2.26 -6.24 24.80
CA PRO A 74 -2.90 -7.26 25.64
C PRO A 74 -4.41 -7.13 25.68
N SER A 75 -4.94 -5.92 25.53
CA SER A 75 -6.38 -5.64 25.51
C SER A 75 -6.99 -5.65 24.12
N SER A 76 -6.20 -5.97 23.08
CA SER A 76 -6.70 -6.04 21.71
C SER A 76 -7.80 -7.08 21.57
N ARG A 77 -8.83 -6.72 20.79
CA ARG A 77 -9.94 -7.61 20.44
C ARG A 77 -9.61 -8.48 19.22
N ARG A 78 -8.50 -8.20 18.54
CA ARG A 78 -8.00 -8.93 17.36
C ARG A 78 -6.93 -9.94 17.81
N GLY A 79 -7.03 -11.18 17.32
CA GLY A 79 -6.50 -12.38 17.98
C GLY A 79 -4.98 -12.40 18.29
N ARG A 80 -4.65 -13.06 19.41
CA ARG A 80 -3.31 -13.59 19.78
C ARG A 80 -3.22 -15.11 19.49
N GLY A 81 -3.72 -15.57 18.34
CA GLY A 81 -3.97 -17.00 18.07
C GLY A 81 -3.29 -17.55 16.82
N TRP A 82 -3.07 -18.88 16.81
CA TRP A 82 -2.46 -19.65 15.71
C TRP A 82 -3.29 -19.52 14.41
N GLY A 83 -2.75 -18.77 13.44
CA GLY A 83 -3.43 -18.41 12.18
C GLY A 83 -2.87 -17.15 11.50
N GLY A 84 -2.11 -16.31 12.23
CA GLY A 84 -1.08 -15.45 11.62
C GLY A 84 -1.49 -14.08 11.09
N GLY A 85 -2.48 -13.39 11.67
CA GLY A 85 -2.75 -11.98 11.37
C GLY A 85 -3.06 -11.19 12.64
N GLY A 86 -2.25 -10.17 12.93
CA GLY A 86 -2.53 -9.20 14.01
C GLY A 86 -3.59 -8.19 13.56
N ALA A 87 -3.92 -7.21 14.39
CA ALA A 87 -4.82 -6.12 13.98
C ALA A 87 -4.25 -5.34 12.78
N TRP A 88 -2.93 -5.33 12.62
CA TRP A 88 -2.24 -4.74 11.47
C TRP A 88 -2.68 -5.34 10.13
N SER A 89 -3.15 -6.60 10.09
CA SER A 89 -3.52 -7.28 8.85
C SER A 89 -4.97 -7.06 8.44
N THR A 90 -5.70 -6.14 9.09
CA THR A 90 -7.03 -5.71 8.65
C THR A 90 -6.93 -5.13 7.24
N ASP A 91 -7.88 -5.50 6.38
CA ASP A 91 -8.02 -5.17 4.96
C ASP A 91 -6.91 -5.68 4.02
N TYR A 92 -5.89 -6.33 4.57
CA TYR A 92 -4.79 -6.88 3.80
C TYR A 92 -5.18 -8.21 3.14
N ALA A 93 -4.85 -8.47 1.87
CA ALA A 93 -4.06 -7.63 0.95
C ALA A 93 -4.92 -6.84 -0.05
N ASP A 94 -6.24 -6.96 0.04
CA ASP A 94 -7.18 -6.44 -0.95
C ASP A 94 -7.13 -4.90 -1.00
N ALA A 95 -7.00 -4.22 0.14
CA ALA A 95 -6.84 -2.77 0.21
C ALA A 95 -5.62 -2.29 -0.60
N GLU A 96 -4.45 -2.93 -0.44
CA GLU A 96 -3.24 -2.62 -1.21
C GLU A 96 -3.41 -2.92 -2.69
N TYR A 97 -3.96 -4.09 -3.00
CA TYR A 97 -4.20 -4.54 -4.36
C TYR A 97 -5.04 -3.51 -5.13
N HIS A 98 -6.18 -3.11 -4.57
CA HIS A 98 -7.07 -2.13 -5.20
C HIS A 98 -6.45 -0.73 -5.19
N LEU A 99 -5.94 -0.25 -4.04
CA LEU A 99 -5.42 1.12 -3.95
C LEU A 99 -4.29 1.34 -4.97
N MET A 100 -3.36 0.40 -5.09
CA MET A 100 -2.22 0.54 -6.00
C MET A 100 -2.61 0.51 -7.48
N GLN A 101 -3.71 -0.17 -7.85
CA GLN A 101 -4.27 -0.02 -9.19
C GLN A 101 -4.76 1.41 -9.44
N GLY A 102 -5.41 2.03 -8.45
CA GLY A 102 -5.86 3.43 -8.54
C GLY A 102 -4.70 4.42 -8.57
N VAL A 103 -3.71 4.29 -7.69
CA VAL A 103 -2.51 5.16 -7.66
C VAL A 103 -1.82 5.17 -9.02
N ASN A 104 -1.55 3.98 -9.59
CA ASN A 104 -0.89 3.84 -10.88
C ASN A 104 -1.73 4.32 -12.07
N ARG A 105 -3.05 4.39 -11.91
CA ARG A 105 -3.97 4.88 -12.96
C ARG A 105 -4.23 6.38 -12.87
N LEU A 106 -4.31 6.92 -11.66
CA LEU A 106 -4.76 8.28 -11.37
C LEU A 106 -3.61 9.27 -11.23
N THR A 107 -2.39 8.79 -11.04
CA THR A 107 -1.20 9.61 -10.86
C THR A 107 -0.10 9.24 -11.87
N ARG A 108 1.01 9.98 -11.81
CA ARG A 108 2.23 9.67 -12.58
C ARG A 108 3.35 9.11 -11.70
N VAL A 109 3.06 8.83 -10.43
CA VAL A 109 4.02 8.21 -9.51
C VAL A 109 4.30 6.81 -10.01
N ASP A 110 5.57 6.42 -10.04
CA ASP A 110 5.96 5.04 -10.30
C ASP A 110 5.66 4.20 -9.04
N GLY A 111 4.44 3.67 -8.96
CA GLY A 111 3.99 2.83 -7.85
C GLY A 111 4.18 1.35 -8.15
N GLN A 112 4.78 0.61 -7.22
CA GLN A 112 4.92 -0.83 -7.35
C GLN A 112 3.52 -1.48 -7.41
N ALA A 113 3.25 -2.21 -8.50
CA ALA A 113 2.02 -2.98 -8.62
C ALA A 113 1.96 -4.05 -7.52
N VAL A 114 0.78 -4.17 -6.91
CA VAL A 114 0.46 -5.18 -5.90
C VAL A 114 -0.50 -6.19 -6.51
N ASP A 115 -0.24 -7.48 -6.30
CA ASP A 115 -1.15 -8.54 -6.74
C ASP A 115 -2.14 -8.95 -5.64
N TYR A 116 -3.05 -9.87 -5.97
CA TYR A 116 -4.10 -10.33 -5.06
C TYR A 116 -3.57 -11.05 -3.80
N TYR A 117 -2.30 -11.48 -3.80
CA TYR A 117 -1.65 -12.09 -2.63
C TYR A 117 -0.86 -11.07 -1.81
N GLY A 118 -0.85 -9.79 -2.22
CA GLY A 118 -0.10 -8.70 -1.62
C GLY A 118 1.35 -8.60 -2.12
N ASP A 119 1.75 -9.40 -3.10
CA ASP A 119 3.10 -9.33 -3.64
C ASP A 119 3.29 -8.01 -4.39
N GLY A 120 4.35 -7.28 -4.05
CA GLY A 120 4.58 -5.90 -4.48
C GLY A 120 4.39 -4.86 -3.37
N GLY A 121 3.53 -5.17 -2.39
CA GLY A 121 3.45 -4.42 -1.14
C GLY A 121 4.68 -4.65 -0.26
N ARG A 122 4.75 -3.95 0.87
CA ARG A 122 5.81 -4.11 1.85
C ARG A 122 5.23 -4.24 3.24
N LEU A 123 5.68 -5.24 3.97
CA LEU A 123 5.34 -5.47 5.36
C LEU A 123 6.55 -5.06 6.19
N ILE A 124 6.43 -3.94 6.91
CA ILE A 124 7.54 -3.29 7.61
C ILE A 124 7.27 -3.29 9.11
N THR A 125 8.18 -3.81 9.92
CA THR A 125 8.18 -3.58 11.37
C THR A 125 9.03 -2.36 11.70
N LEU A 126 8.85 -1.74 12.88
CA LEU A 126 9.64 -0.56 13.25
C LEU A 126 11.13 -0.85 13.49
N ASP A 127 11.48 -2.11 13.76
CA ASP A 127 12.86 -2.59 13.91
C ASP A 127 13.45 -3.17 12.63
N ASP A 128 12.74 -3.06 11.49
CA ASP A 128 13.26 -3.41 10.17
C ASP A 128 14.23 -2.33 9.68
N ASP A 129 15.45 -2.71 9.28
CA ASP A 129 16.45 -1.79 8.74
C ASP A 129 15.93 -1.04 7.49
N ARG A 130 15.00 -1.65 6.75
CA ARG A 130 14.37 -1.07 5.54
C ARG A 130 13.33 0.00 5.87
N LEU A 131 13.01 0.24 7.14
CA LEU A 131 12.03 1.26 7.57
C LEU A 131 12.29 2.62 6.90
N TYR A 132 13.56 2.99 6.76
CA TYR A 132 13.97 4.28 6.21
C TYR A 132 13.99 4.35 4.68
N ASP A 133 13.77 3.23 3.99
CA ASP A 133 13.72 3.17 2.53
C ASP A 133 12.31 3.47 1.98
N TYR A 134 11.31 3.55 2.86
CA TYR A 134 9.92 3.80 2.51
C TYR A 134 9.46 5.15 3.07
N PRO A 135 9.22 6.19 2.25
CA PRO A 135 8.87 7.53 2.74
C PRO A 135 7.47 7.62 3.34
N TRP A 136 6.67 6.57 3.19
CA TRP A 136 5.29 6.49 3.65
C TRP A 136 5.07 5.15 4.36
N LEU A 137 4.33 5.20 5.48
CA LEU A 137 3.85 4.04 6.21
C LEU A 137 2.34 4.16 6.43
N TYR A 138 1.65 3.04 6.33
CA TYR A 138 0.25 2.91 6.72
C TYR A 138 0.07 1.96 7.90
N ALA A 139 -0.65 2.42 8.92
CA ALA A 139 -1.03 1.61 10.06
C ALA A 139 -2.55 1.65 10.25
N VAL A 140 -3.19 0.50 10.03
CA VAL A 140 -4.61 0.27 10.31
C VAL A 140 -4.82 -0.18 11.75
N GLU A 141 -6.01 0.01 12.32
CA GLU A 141 -6.39 -0.50 13.65
C GLU A 141 -5.42 -0.08 14.76
N VAL A 142 -4.88 1.14 14.70
CA VAL A 142 -3.90 1.66 15.68
C VAL A 142 -4.47 1.79 17.09
N GLY A 143 -5.79 1.65 17.27
CA GLY A 143 -6.41 1.44 18.58
C GLY A 143 -6.15 0.07 19.20
N GLN A 144 -5.55 -0.86 18.47
CA GLN A 144 -5.25 -2.23 18.88
C GLN A 144 -3.75 -2.48 19.06
N TRP A 145 -2.89 -1.57 18.59
CA TRP A 145 -1.44 -1.75 18.63
C TRP A 145 -0.87 -1.58 20.03
N GLU A 146 0.40 -1.92 20.18
CA GLU A 146 1.19 -1.59 21.36
C GLU A 146 2.62 -1.29 20.96
N LEU A 147 3.04 -0.04 21.18
CA LEU A 147 4.42 0.40 20.99
C LEU A 147 5.17 0.30 22.31
N ASN A 148 6.30 -0.39 22.31
CA ASN A 148 7.28 -0.30 23.38
C ASN A 148 8.19 0.93 23.21
N ALA A 149 9.03 1.21 24.20
CA ALA A 149 9.90 2.39 24.19
C ALA A 149 10.91 2.42 23.03
N SER A 150 11.43 1.26 22.62
CA SER A 150 12.36 1.16 21.48
C SER A 150 11.62 1.39 20.16
N GLU A 151 10.45 0.77 19.98
CA GLU A 151 9.58 0.99 18.81
C GLU A 151 9.15 2.45 18.69
N ALA A 152 8.76 3.09 19.80
CA ALA A 152 8.40 4.50 19.82
C ALA A 152 9.58 5.42 19.43
N ALA A 153 10.81 5.08 19.86
CA ALA A 153 12.00 5.81 19.47
C ALA A 153 12.34 5.65 17.97
N LEU A 154 12.17 4.44 17.42
CA LEU A 154 12.37 4.17 15.99
C LEU A 154 11.33 4.90 15.12
N LEU A 155 10.06 4.88 15.53
CA LEU A 155 9.00 5.64 14.87
C LEU A 155 9.27 7.15 14.93
N ARG A 156 9.74 7.66 16.08
CA ARG A 156 10.15 9.07 16.20
C ARG A 156 11.25 9.39 15.19
N GLU A 157 12.30 8.58 15.17
CA GLU A 157 13.43 8.79 14.25
C GLU A 157 12.98 8.74 12.78
N TYR A 158 12.12 7.80 12.41
CA TYR A 158 11.53 7.73 11.07
C TYR A 158 10.83 9.03 10.68
N LEU A 159 9.96 9.56 11.55
CA LEU A 159 9.20 10.78 11.31
C LEU A 159 10.12 12.03 11.28
N ASP A 160 11.07 12.12 12.21
CA ASP A 160 12.06 13.21 12.28
C ASP A 160 13.01 13.21 11.05
N ARG A 161 13.20 12.07 10.38
CA ARG A 161 13.97 11.95 9.12
C ARG A 161 13.19 12.33 7.86
N GLY A 162 11.92 12.71 8.01
CA GLY A 162 11.06 13.08 6.88
C GLY A 162 10.01 12.03 6.53
N GLY A 163 9.99 10.88 7.22
CA GLY A 163 8.97 9.85 7.01
C GLY A 163 7.56 10.37 7.28
N PHE A 164 6.58 9.77 6.61
CA PHE A 164 5.16 10.06 6.76
C PHE A 164 4.40 8.83 7.26
N LEU A 165 3.52 9.00 8.25
CA LEU A 165 2.65 7.94 8.77
C LEU A 165 1.18 8.31 8.56
N MET A 166 0.45 7.48 7.83
CA MET A 166 -1.01 7.55 7.75
C MET A 166 -1.61 6.48 8.68
N VAL A 167 -2.48 6.89 9.60
CA VAL A 167 -3.22 5.97 10.47
C VAL A 167 -4.72 6.01 10.22
N ASP A 168 -5.36 4.86 10.41
CA ASP A 168 -6.74 4.61 9.97
C ASP A 168 -7.43 3.47 10.77
N ASP A 169 -8.74 3.29 10.57
CA ASP A 169 -9.63 2.30 11.19
C ASP A 169 -9.49 2.20 12.72
N PHE A 170 -9.75 3.30 13.40
CA PHE A 170 -9.83 3.29 14.87
C PHE A 170 -10.86 4.31 15.36
N TRP A 171 -11.61 3.91 16.38
CA TRP A 171 -12.92 4.50 16.67
C TRP A 171 -13.20 4.65 18.16
N GLY A 172 -13.76 5.79 18.51
CA GLY A 172 -14.21 6.10 19.86
C GLY A 172 -13.07 6.33 20.85
N GLU A 173 -13.45 6.68 22.07
CA GLU A 173 -12.52 7.18 23.09
C GLU A 173 -11.48 6.14 23.52
N TYR A 174 -11.85 4.86 23.53
CA TYR A 174 -10.96 3.79 24.00
C TYR A 174 -9.79 3.57 23.05
N GLU A 175 -10.07 3.43 21.75
CA GLU A 175 -9.05 3.23 20.72
C GLU A 175 -8.24 4.52 20.53
N TRP A 176 -8.90 5.68 20.63
CA TRP A 176 -8.22 6.97 20.70
C TRP A 176 -7.22 7.06 21.86
N TYR A 177 -7.61 6.61 23.06
CA TYR A 177 -6.73 6.62 24.22
C TYR A 177 -5.46 5.79 23.97
N ILE A 178 -5.60 4.58 23.44
CA ILE A 178 -4.45 3.70 23.12
C ILE A 178 -3.52 4.36 22.11
N PHE A 179 -4.07 4.88 21.01
CA PHE A 179 -3.29 5.58 20.00
C PHE A 179 -2.57 6.80 20.58
N ASN A 180 -3.29 7.64 21.32
CA ASN A 180 -2.75 8.87 21.89
C ASN A 180 -1.66 8.59 22.95
N GLU A 181 -1.81 7.58 23.81
CA GLU A 181 -0.73 7.19 24.74
C GLU A 181 0.51 6.69 23.99
N SER A 182 0.32 5.94 22.90
CA SER A 182 1.43 5.47 22.06
C SER A 182 2.16 6.65 21.41
N MET A 183 1.41 7.62 20.86
CA MET A 183 2.01 8.82 20.26
C MET A 183 2.68 9.75 21.28
N ARG A 184 2.26 9.74 22.55
CA ARG A 184 2.98 10.45 23.63
C ARG A 184 4.35 9.84 23.95
N LEU A 185 4.55 8.54 23.69
CA LEU A 185 5.86 7.91 23.79
C LEU A 185 6.77 8.34 22.62
N VAL A 186 6.21 8.49 21.42
CA VAL A 186 6.92 8.95 20.22
C VAL A 186 7.28 10.44 20.36
N PHE A 187 6.28 11.28 20.63
CA PHE A 187 6.39 12.73 20.77
C PHE A 187 5.70 13.22 22.05
N PRO A 188 6.42 13.30 23.17
CA PRO A 188 5.87 13.88 24.40
C PRO A 188 5.61 15.39 24.30
N ASP A 189 6.21 16.06 23.31
CA ASP A 189 6.27 17.50 23.11
C ASP A 189 5.53 18.01 21.87
N ARG A 190 4.99 17.11 21.03
CA ARG A 190 4.20 17.49 19.84
C ARG A 190 2.73 17.10 20.03
N PRO A 191 1.79 18.06 20.10
CA PRO A 191 0.37 17.76 20.24
C PRO A 191 -0.22 17.21 18.94
N ILE A 192 -1.28 16.41 19.07
CA ILE A 192 -2.16 16.08 17.94
C ILE A 192 -3.16 17.23 17.75
N LEU A 193 -3.23 17.78 16.53
CA LEU A 193 -4.09 18.93 16.18
C LEU A 193 -5.06 18.56 15.05
N GLU A 194 -6.18 19.28 14.93
CA GLU A 194 -7.04 19.20 13.74
C GLU A 194 -6.35 19.85 12.54
N LEU A 195 -6.42 19.25 11.36
CA LEU A 195 -5.76 19.77 10.15
C LEU A 195 -6.43 21.06 9.64
N GLY A 196 -7.76 21.18 9.79
CA GLY A 196 -8.53 22.31 9.25
C GLY A 196 -8.73 22.24 7.73
N GLU A 197 -9.75 22.93 7.23
CA GLU A 197 -10.17 22.84 5.82
C GLU A 197 -9.17 23.48 4.84
N ASP A 198 -8.30 24.39 5.30
CA ASP A 198 -7.32 25.07 4.43
C ASP A 198 -5.97 24.31 4.36
N HIS A 199 -5.83 23.17 5.03
CA HIS A 199 -4.56 22.45 5.09
C HIS A 199 -4.11 21.98 3.70
N PRO A 200 -2.84 22.16 3.30
CA PRO A 200 -2.36 21.81 1.95
C PRO A 200 -2.63 20.35 1.55
N LEU A 201 -2.59 19.42 2.51
CA LEU A 201 -2.96 18.02 2.31
C LEU A 201 -4.32 17.84 1.60
N LEU A 202 -5.32 18.68 1.90
CA LEU A 202 -6.64 18.57 1.31
C LEU A 202 -6.72 19.13 -0.12
N HIS A 203 -5.64 19.78 -0.58
CA HIS A 203 -5.61 20.61 -1.79
C HIS A 203 -4.42 20.32 -2.70
N VAL A 204 -3.81 19.12 -2.62
CA VAL A 204 -2.61 18.79 -3.40
C VAL A 204 -2.94 18.42 -4.84
N LEU A 205 -3.60 17.28 -5.08
CA LEU A 205 -4.07 16.87 -6.40
C LEU A 205 -5.58 17.03 -6.53
N TYR A 206 -6.31 16.63 -5.49
CA TYR A 206 -7.73 16.83 -5.34
C TYR A 206 -7.99 17.94 -4.32
N ASP A 207 -9.11 18.64 -4.51
CA ASP A 207 -9.70 19.56 -3.53
C ASP A 207 -10.75 18.77 -2.73
N LEU A 208 -10.53 18.65 -1.42
CA LEU A 208 -11.28 17.80 -0.50
C LEU A 208 -11.77 18.60 0.70
N ASP A 209 -12.86 18.11 1.31
CA ASP A 209 -13.38 18.64 2.58
C ASP A 209 -13.38 17.58 3.68
N GLN A 210 -13.50 18.03 4.93
CA GLN A 210 -13.48 17.18 6.12
C GLN A 210 -14.88 16.92 6.68
N ARG A 211 -15.84 16.58 5.80
CA ARG A 211 -17.26 16.46 6.19
C ARG A 211 -17.81 15.05 6.09
N THR A 212 -17.30 14.27 5.15
CA THR A 212 -17.88 12.97 4.83
C THR A 212 -17.10 11.87 5.53
N GLN A 213 -17.76 11.21 6.48
CA GLN A 213 -17.23 10.04 7.16
C GLN A 213 -17.19 8.86 6.20
N ILE A 214 -16.02 8.23 6.04
CA ILE A 214 -15.88 6.97 5.30
C ILE A 214 -16.25 5.83 6.24
N PRO A 215 -17.31 5.06 5.94
CA PRO A 215 -17.78 3.99 6.80
C PRO A 215 -16.92 2.74 6.63
N GLY A 216 -16.83 1.91 7.67
CA GLY A 216 -16.50 0.51 7.44
C GLY A 216 -17.64 -0.22 6.70
N ARG A 217 -17.43 -1.47 6.30
CA ARG A 217 -18.39 -2.33 5.60
C ARG A 217 -19.72 -2.45 6.34
N GLY A 218 -19.67 -2.44 7.67
CA GLY A 218 -20.85 -2.47 8.55
C GLY A 218 -21.58 -1.13 8.68
N GLY A 219 -21.10 -0.06 8.04
CA GLY A 219 -21.58 1.31 8.19
C GLY A 219 -20.85 2.09 9.29
N ASN A 220 -21.31 3.32 9.52
CA ASN A 220 -20.77 4.18 10.58
C ASN A 220 -21.12 3.66 11.98
N ARG A 221 -20.17 3.76 12.91
CA ARG A 221 -20.40 3.43 14.33
C ARG A 221 -21.24 4.54 14.99
N ALA A 222 -22.29 4.16 15.71
CA ALA A 222 -23.20 5.12 16.33
C ALA A 222 -22.47 6.07 17.31
N GLY A 223 -22.75 7.37 17.22
CA GLY A 223 -22.15 8.38 18.09
C GLY A 223 -20.71 8.76 17.75
N THR A 224 -20.20 8.32 16.60
CA THR A 224 -18.86 8.71 16.12
C THR A 224 -18.93 9.90 15.18
N VAL A 225 -17.90 10.75 15.23
CA VAL A 225 -17.74 11.94 14.38
C VAL A 225 -16.36 11.84 13.72
N PRO A 226 -16.23 11.94 12.39
CA PRO A 226 -14.94 11.84 11.73
C PRO A 226 -14.04 13.02 12.11
N HIS A 227 -12.75 12.76 12.25
CA HIS A 227 -11.74 13.80 12.48
C HIS A 227 -10.50 13.52 11.64
N TRP A 228 -9.97 14.59 11.04
CA TRP A 228 -8.71 14.58 10.32
C TRP A 228 -7.69 15.36 11.12
N ARG A 229 -6.76 14.63 11.73
CA ARG A 229 -5.79 15.19 12.66
C ARG A 229 -4.37 14.98 12.19
N GLY A 230 -3.46 15.73 12.80
CA GLY A 230 -2.07 15.78 12.44
C GLY A 230 -1.11 15.90 13.63
N ILE A 231 0.10 15.36 13.46
CA ILE A 231 1.29 15.75 14.23
C ILE A 231 2.28 16.37 13.26
N PHE A 232 2.86 17.50 13.65
CA PHE A 232 3.68 18.36 12.79
C PHE A 232 5.12 18.45 13.28
N ASP A 233 6.06 18.56 12.35
CA ASP A 233 7.46 18.85 12.67
C ASP A 233 7.65 20.35 13.03
N ASP A 234 8.90 20.73 13.29
CA ASP A 234 9.24 22.09 13.73
C ASP A 234 9.03 23.15 12.63
N ASP A 235 9.03 22.73 11.36
CA ASP A 235 8.81 23.57 10.19
C ASP A 235 7.32 23.61 9.78
N GLY A 236 6.46 22.88 10.51
CA GLY A 236 5.01 22.84 10.28
C GLY A 236 4.58 21.86 9.18
N ARG A 237 5.46 20.95 8.75
CA ARG A 237 5.11 19.86 7.84
C ARG A 237 4.40 18.75 8.61
N LEU A 238 3.35 18.20 8.01
CA LEU A 238 2.59 17.10 8.59
C LEU A 238 3.40 15.79 8.50
N MET A 239 3.70 15.20 9.65
CA MET A 239 4.41 13.91 9.75
C MET A 239 3.45 12.73 9.92
N VAL A 240 2.38 12.92 10.70
CA VAL A 240 1.41 11.86 10.99
C VAL A 240 0.02 12.34 10.60
N ALA A 241 -0.58 11.74 9.58
CA ALA A 241 -1.97 11.94 9.21
C ALA A 241 -2.87 10.93 9.93
N ILE A 242 -3.93 11.43 10.57
CA ILE A 242 -4.77 10.64 11.46
C ILE A 242 -6.22 10.73 10.98
N ASN A 243 -6.75 9.62 10.48
CA ASN A 243 -8.15 9.45 10.12
C ASN A 243 -8.88 8.78 11.29
N PHE A 244 -9.46 9.59 12.17
CA PHE A 244 -10.13 9.08 13.37
C PHE A 244 -11.64 8.94 13.16
N ASN A 245 -12.21 7.85 13.67
CA ASN A 245 -13.62 7.48 13.47
C ASN A 245 -14.00 7.29 12.00
N MET A 246 -13.14 6.65 11.24
CA MET A 246 -13.41 6.27 9.85
C MET A 246 -12.50 5.13 9.45
N ASP A 247 -12.77 4.59 8.26
CA ASP A 247 -12.10 3.39 7.76
C ASP A 247 -11.90 3.52 6.25
N MET A 248 -10.72 4.01 5.87
CA MET A 248 -10.30 4.13 4.47
C MET A 248 -9.97 2.76 3.89
N GLY A 249 -9.42 1.86 4.72
CA GLY A 249 -9.06 0.49 4.37
C GLY A 249 -10.23 -0.32 3.81
N ASP A 250 -11.37 -0.35 4.50
CA ASP A 250 -12.60 -1.00 4.01
C ASP A 250 -13.05 -0.43 2.65
N ALA A 251 -12.89 0.88 2.45
CA ALA A 251 -13.23 1.53 1.18
C ALA A 251 -12.32 1.11 0.02
N TRP A 252 -11.08 0.73 0.32
CA TRP A 252 -10.14 0.19 -0.65
C TRP A 252 -10.33 -1.31 -0.88
N GLU A 253 -10.39 -2.15 0.17
CA GLU A 253 -10.61 -3.61 0.08
C GLU A 253 -11.90 -3.94 -0.67
N HIS A 254 -12.94 -3.12 -0.50
CA HIS A 254 -14.23 -3.34 -1.13
C HIS A 254 -14.45 -2.53 -2.41
N ALA A 255 -13.39 -2.06 -3.06
CA ALA A 255 -13.49 -1.24 -4.28
C ALA A 255 -14.21 -1.95 -5.45
N ASP A 256 -14.26 -3.29 -5.44
CA ASP A 256 -15.00 -4.11 -6.40
C ASP A 256 -16.23 -4.82 -5.80
N ASP A 257 -16.62 -4.53 -4.55
CA ASP A 257 -17.85 -5.02 -3.93
C ASP A 257 -19.05 -4.14 -4.34
N PRO A 258 -20.07 -4.69 -5.05
CA PRO A 258 -21.25 -3.93 -5.44
C PRO A 258 -22.10 -3.42 -4.26
N TRP A 259 -21.84 -3.89 -3.04
CA TRP A 259 -22.58 -3.49 -1.83
C TRP A 259 -21.88 -2.40 -1.02
N TYR A 260 -20.60 -2.11 -1.30
CA TYR A 260 -19.93 -0.98 -0.67
C TYR A 260 -20.25 0.32 -1.43
N PRO A 261 -20.50 1.46 -0.74
CA PRO A 261 -20.90 2.68 -1.43
C PRO A 261 -19.78 3.24 -2.33
N GLU A 262 -19.96 3.15 -3.65
CA GLU A 262 -19.00 3.68 -4.64
C GLU A 262 -18.53 5.12 -4.38
N PRO A 263 -19.39 6.08 -3.95
CA PRO A 263 -18.92 7.42 -3.63
C PRO A 263 -17.92 7.47 -2.47
N MET A 264 -17.98 6.52 -1.53
CA MET A 264 -17.04 6.43 -0.41
C MET A 264 -15.71 5.85 -0.86
N THR A 265 -15.73 4.80 -1.70
CA THR A 265 -14.53 4.31 -2.38
C THR A 265 -13.86 5.44 -3.16
N ALA A 266 -14.58 6.15 -4.03
CA ALA A 266 -14.03 7.25 -4.81
C ALA A 266 -13.44 8.37 -3.94
N LEU A 267 -14.06 8.68 -2.80
CA LEU A 267 -13.54 9.65 -1.83
C LEU A 267 -12.24 9.15 -1.16
N ALA A 268 -12.22 7.89 -0.71
CA ALA A 268 -11.05 7.28 -0.08
C ALA A 268 -9.83 7.26 -1.02
N TYR A 269 -10.04 6.97 -2.31
CA TYR A 269 -8.96 7.06 -3.31
C TYR A 269 -8.40 8.48 -3.45
N ARG A 270 -9.24 9.51 -3.42
CA ARG A 270 -8.76 10.90 -3.53
C ARG A 270 -7.97 11.32 -2.29
N PHE A 271 -8.42 10.93 -1.10
CA PHE A 271 -7.65 11.13 0.12
C PHE A 271 -6.31 10.40 0.06
N ALA A 272 -6.30 9.12 -0.30
CA ALA A 272 -5.09 8.31 -0.42
C ALA A 272 -4.06 8.94 -1.37
N VAL A 273 -4.51 9.40 -2.55
CA VAL A 273 -3.64 10.07 -3.51
C VAL A 273 -3.12 11.40 -2.96
N ASN A 274 -3.95 12.20 -2.28
CA ASN A 274 -3.48 13.42 -1.64
C ASN A 274 -2.45 13.13 -0.52
N TYR A 275 -2.68 12.12 0.32
CA TYR A 275 -1.72 11.69 1.35
C TYR A 275 -0.37 11.29 0.74
N LEU A 276 -0.41 10.44 -0.30
CA LEU A 276 0.77 9.97 -1.01
C LEU A 276 1.54 11.13 -1.66
N ILE A 277 0.86 11.99 -2.42
CA ILE A 277 1.54 13.10 -3.09
C ILE A 277 2.08 14.10 -2.05
N TYR A 278 1.33 14.37 -0.98
CA TYR A 278 1.81 15.22 0.11
C TYR A 278 3.10 14.67 0.71
N SER A 279 3.14 13.38 1.07
CA SER A 279 4.33 12.74 1.68
C SER A 279 5.58 12.76 0.80
N MET A 280 5.43 12.95 -0.51
CA MET A 280 6.54 12.99 -1.46
C MET A 280 6.96 14.41 -1.86
N THR A 281 6.19 15.43 -1.51
CA THR A 281 6.36 16.80 -2.05
C THR A 281 6.52 17.90 -1.02
N HIS A 282 6.23 17.62 0.26
CA HIS A 282 6.35 18.56 1.38
C HIS A 282 7.33 18.00 2.40
#